data_AF-A0A2V2ATP4-F1
#
_entry.id   AF-A0A2V2ATP4-F1
#
_cell.length_a   1.000
_cell.length_b   1.000
_cell.length_c   1.000
_cell.angle_alpha   90.00
_cell.angle_beta   90.00
_cell.angle_gamma   90.00
#
_symmetry.space_group_name_H-M   'P 1'
#
loop_
_entity.id
_entity.type
_entity.pdbx_description
1 polymer ?
#
loop_
_entity_poly.entity_id
_entity_poly.type
_entity_poly.pdbx_seq_one_letter_code
_entity_poly.pdbx_strand_id
1 'polypeptide(L)'
;MTAHEPSHADAAEPVRVPAPEGPSVRRRSRALRRPAVAALCLGLVALPAGPAFAGRATPEPVEVINGDLALPAFTGTALNNANVSGWSVGSTSANNGAGTATGVYRFSGEASGHPDKKVAVMLRQNAAAHQFKQRLRGVRPGARVTVTFDDSPAVSIYCPARTVEQGQTYTVQGEGGTVQEELTEPDPDKEYNVLGSGVWRTGRTYTFTADQYEPLLTFASTVPATGWGAGNGTGTNNGNCGAMIADIKAVQVAPPLDKTVRSNELPPSLAFKGNDKVTVAQAVTECNRAAAQCAFTPEADYSFAYYEPARQTGEGYINCTRATLDRERPLKFSARSIGDLPAAAGLPPASTAATPSNMNNQFTTGSGSSPAWSPTAQRTVKEKISPGEVSWIETQTGRQRTEGWFTSNPTPADPHQDWRLYTVLDYPSPQLADRFYQRTGPLTAAEQARCRSNRPSAETPNDAGSPAAGADRD
;
A
#
# COMPACT_ATOMS: atom_id res chain seq x y z
N MET A 1 43.08 -26.09 54.23
CA MET A 1 44.14 -25.37 53.50
C MET A 1 43.44 -24.43 52.52
N THR A 2 43.58 -23.11 52.77
CA THR A 2 43.22 -21.91 51.96
C THR A 2 41.80 -21.88 51.36
N ALA A 3 40.77 -21.16 51.85
CA ALA A 3 40.60 -19.81 52.43
C ALA A 3 41.02 -18.64 51.51
N HIS A 4 40.04 -17.99 50.85
CA HIS A 4 39.74 -16.54 50.99
C HIS A 4 38.65 -16.03 50.01
N GLU A 5 37.58 -15.49 50.57
CA GLU A 5 36.87 -14.26 50.12
C GLU A 5 37.41 -13.09 50.98
N PRO A 6 37.03 -11.79 50.81
CA PRO A 6 36.39 -11.03 49.70
C PRO A 6 37.07 -9.65 49.45
N SER A 7 36.58 -8.78 48.54
CA SER A 7 36.65 -7.30 48.71
C SER A 7 35.84 -6.52 47.67
N HIS A 8 34.93 -5.66 48.16
CA HIS A 8 34.33 -4.49 47.49
C HIS A 8 35.33 -3.31 47.48
N ALA A 9 35.25 -2.41 46.48
CA ALA A 9 35.06 -0.94 46.63
C ALA A 9 35.49 -0.12 45.38
N ASP A 10 34.59 0.79 45.00
CA ASP A 10 34.74 2.17 44.50
C ASP A 10 35.72 2.59 43.37
N ALA A 11 35.14 3.24 42.35
CA ALA A 11 35.61 4.49 41.72
C ALA A 11 34.47 5.04 40.81
N ALA A 12 33.75 6.08 41.21
CA ALA A 12 34.04 7.51 41.01
C ALA A 12 33.76 8.02 39.57
N GLU A 13 32.80 8.95 39.50
CA GLU A 13 32.44 9.81 38.36
C GLU A 13 33.62 10.51 37.68
N PRO A 14 33.41 10.97 36.43
CA PRO A 14 33.81 12.33 36.10
C PRO A 14 32.64 13.18 35.61
N VAL A 15 32.43 14.24 36.39
CA VAL A 15 31.80 15.52 36.08
C VAL A 15 32.16 16.01 34.67
N ARG A 16 31.15 16.31 33.84
CA ARG A 16 31.31 17.18 32.66
C ARG A 16 30.55 18.48 32.86
N VAL A 17 31.33 19.56 32.93
CA VAL A 17 30.93 20.96 32.96
C VAL A 17 30.36 21.38 31.58
N PRO A 18 29.26 22.15 31.53
CA PRO A 18 28.73 22.74 30.29
C PRO A 18 29.20 24.19 30.09
N ALA A 19 29.38 24.60 28.83
CA ALA A 19 29.37 26.00 28.39
C ALA A 19 29.33 26.07 26.83
N PRO A 20 28.92 27.18 26.19
CA PRO A 20 28.17 28.33 26.71
C PRO A 20 26.90 28.67 25.89
N GLU A 21 26.12 29.55 26.50
CA GLU A 21 24.96 30.25 25.96
C GLU A 21 25.31 31.11 24.71
N GLY A 22 24.37 31.16 23.76
CA GLY A 22 24.34 32.11 22.65
C GLY A 22 22.91 32.62 22.44
N PRO A 23 22.73 33.86 21.97
CA PRO A 23 21.87 34.81 22.67
C PRO A 23 20.42 34.89 22.19
N SER A 24 19.60 35.38 23.12
CA SER A 24 18.23 35.82 22.95
C SER A 24 18.07 36.87 21.85
N VAL A 25 17.01 36.75 21.05
CA VAL A 25 16.45 37.89 20.32
C VAL A 25 14.95 37.94 20.61
N ARG A 26 14.55 38.86 21.49
CA ARG A 26 13.17 39.33 21.59
C ARG A 26 13.11 40.84 21.42
N ARG A 27 12.22 41.20 20.49
CA ARG A 27 11.28 42.33 20.50
C ARG A 27 11.78 43.74 20.16
N ARG A 28 11.13 44.21 19.08
CA ARG A 28 10.36 45.46 18.94
C ARG A 28 11.16 46.75 19.02
N SER A 29 11.00 47.59 17.99
CA SER A 29 10.08 48.74 18.03
C SER A 29 10.14 49.55 16.72
N ARG A 30 8.96 50.03 16.29
CA ARG A 30 8.59 51.40 15.85
C ARG A 30 9.65 52.23 15.11
N ALA A 31 9.37 53.08 14.14
CA ALA A 31 8.20 53.59 13.43
C ALA A 31 8.76 54.63 12.42
N LEU A 32 7.90 55.16 11.54
CA LEU A 32 7.92 56.45 10.80
C LEU A 32 7.85 56.26 9.27
N ARG A 33 6.67 56.54 8.68
CA ARG A 33 6.28 57.79 7.97
C ARG A 33 7.07 57.98 6.67
N ARG A 34 6.48 57.62 5.51
CA ARG A 34 5.76 58.48 4.51
C ARG A 34 6.71 59.32 3.61
N PRO A 35 6.29 59.78 2.42
CA PRO A 35 5.89 59.06 1.21
C PRO A 35 6.70 59.54 -0.03
N ALA A 36 6.71 58.81 -1.15
CA ALA A 36 7.03 59.42 -2.44
C ALA A 36 6.38 58.65 -3.58
N VAL A 37 5.59 59.39 -4.33
CA VAL A 37 4.93 59.05 -5.58
C VAL A 37 5.99 58.87 -6.67
N ALA A 38 5.94 57.76 -7.40
CA ALA A 38 6.43 57.68 -8.78
C ALA A 38 5.67 56.58 -9.51
N ALA A 39 4.67 57.00 -10.28
CA ALA A 39 4.07 56.20 -11.33
C ALA A 39 5.08 56.05 -12.47
N LEU A 40 5.33 54.81 -12.92
CA LEU A 40 5.75 54.57 -14.30
C LEU A 40 5.28 53.18 -14.76
N CYS A 41 4.76 53.16 -15.97
CA CYS A 41 3.96 52.13 -16.59
C CYS A 41 4.74 50.90 -17.10
N LEU A 42 3.94 49.90 -17.51
CA LEU A 42 4.18 48.88 -18.55
C LEU A 42 4.93 47.61 -18.16
N GLY A 43 4.17 46.51 -18.09
CA GLY A 43 4.72 45.16 -18.10
C GLY A 43 3.74 44.09 -17.60
N LEU A 44 2.55 43.96 -18.21
CA LEU A 44 1.73 42.75 -18.02
C LEU A 44 2.46 41.57 -18.71
N VAL A 45 3.27 40.84 -17.95
CA VAL A 45 3.63 39.47 -18.32
C VAL A 45 2.48 38.59 -17.84
N ALA A 46 1.57 38.28 -18.76
CA ALA A 46 0.61 37.20 -18.58
C ALA A 46 1.40 35.89 -18.48
N LEU A 47 1.68 35.45 -17.26
CA LEU A 47 2.07 34.07 -17.00
C LEU A 47 0.91 33.18 -17.49
N PRO A 48 1.17 32.15 -18.33
CA PRO A 48 0.15 31.17 -18.61
C PRO A 48 -0.26 30.55 -17.28
N ALA A 49 -1.54 30.68 -16.95
CA ALA A 49 -2.17 29.87 -15.92
C ALA A 49 -1.84 28.42 -16.25
N GLY A 50 -0.93 27.83 -15.47
CA GLY A 50 -0.63 26.41 -15.55
C GLY A 50 -1.94 25.62 -15.40
N PRO A 51 -2.01 24.41 -15.97
CA PRO A 51 -3.24 23.63 -15.95
C PRO A 51 -3.65 23.40 -14.49
N ALA A 52 -4.72 24.06 -14.09
CA ALA A 52 -5.44 23.79 -12.85
C ALA A 52 -6.15 22.44 -12.99
N PHE A 53 -5.39 21.36 -12.85
CA PHE A 53 -5.91 20.01 -12.62
C PHE A 53 -5.17 19.36 -11.46
N ALA A 54 -5.04 20.09 -10.35
CA ALA A 54 -5.07 19.45 -9.05
C ALA A 54 -6.55 19.44 -8.63
N GLY A 55 -7.33 18.54 -9.23
CA GLY A 55 -8.60 18.16 -8.63
C GLY A 55 -8.27 17.73 -7.21
N ARG A 56 -8.75 18.49 -6.22
CA ARG A 56 -8.51 18.19 -4.81
C ARG A 56 -9.09 16.80 -4.57
N ALA A 57 -8.23 15.79 -4.46
CA ALA A 57 -8.68 14.42 -4.29
C ALA A 57 -9.64 14.36 -3.10
N THR A 58 -10.86 13.90 -3.36
CA THR A 58 -11.95 13.94 -2.39
C THR A 58 -11.70 12.91 -1.30
N PRO A 59 -11.81 13.28 -0.02
CA PRO A 59 -11.78 12.29 1.06
C PRO A 59 -12.90 11.28 0.88
N GLU A 60 -12.55 10.00 0.88
CA GLU A 60 -13.49 8.88 0.84
C GLU A 60 -13.53 8.17 2.20
N PRO A 61 -14.68 7.63 2.61
CA PRO A 61 -14.80 6.89 3.86
C PRO A 61 -13.98 5.59 3.78
N VAL A 62 -13.28 5.29 4.86
CA VAL A 62 -12.63 3.99 5.09
C VAL A 62 -13.50 3.19 6.04
N GLU A 63 -13.77 1.94 5.70
CA GLU A 63 -14.53 1.05 6.58
C GLU A 63 -13.73 0.76 7.85
N VAL A 64 -14.20 1.28 8.99
CA VAL A 64 -13.76 0.90 10.33
C VAL A 64 -14.79 -0.08 10.87
N ILE A 65 -14.45 -1.37 10.84
CA ILE A 65 -15.38 -2.44 11.23
C ILE A 65 -15.73 -2.24 12.69
N ASN A 66 -17.02 -2.12 13.00
CA ASN A 66 -17.49 -1.93 14.37
C ASN A 66 -16.76 -0.76 15.07
N GLY A 67 -16.57 0.36 14.36
CA GLY A 67 -15.93 1.57 14.90
C GLY A 67 -16.72 2.25 16.03
N ASP A 68 -18.02 1.95 16.14
CA ASP A 68 -18.88 2.31 17.27
C ASP A 68 -18.74 1.35 18.47
N LEU A 69 -17.98 0.26 18.29
CA LEU A 69 -17.64 -0.76 19.29
C LEU A 69 -18.85 -1.51 19.85
N ALA A 70 -20.03 -1.37 19.23
CA ALA A 70 -21.29 -1.89 19.75
C ALA A 70 -21.39 -3.43 19.64
N LEU A 71 -20.60 -4.06 18.77
CA LEU A 71 -20.63 -5.50 18.54
C LEU A 71 -19.53 -6.28 19.28
N PRO A 72 -19.83 -7.49 19.81
CA PRO A 72 -21.17 -8.06 19.97
C PRO A 72 -22.02 -7.21 20.91
N ALA A 73 -23.35 -7.22 20.75
CA ALA A 73 -24.26 -6.44 21.60
C ALA A 73 -24.06 -6.74 23.09
N PHE A 74 -24.28 -5.74 23.93
CA PHE A 74 -24.24 -5.92 25.37
C PHE A 74 -25.45 -6.74 25.85
N THR A 75 -25.20 -7.73 26.70
CA THR A 75 -26.25 -8.53 27.37
C THR A 75 -26.61 -8.00 28.75
N GLY A 76 -26.02 -6.88 29.17
CA GLY A 76 -26.22 -6.20 30.46
C GLY A 76 -25.74 -4.74 30.40
N THR A 77 -25.88 -3.99 31.50
CA THR A 77 -25.82 -2.51 31.45
C THR A 77 -24.47 -1.87 31.76
N ALA A 78 -23.46 -2.61 32.25
CA ALA A 78 -22.25 -1.99 32.80
C ALA A 78 -20.98 -2.20 31.95
N LEU A 79 -20.20 -3.23 32.26
CA LEU A 79 -18.96 -3.57 31.55
C LEU A 79 -18.95 -5.04 31.12
N ASN A 80 -18.17 -5.35 30.09
CA ASN A 80 -17.78 -6.73 29.79
C ASN A 80 -16.35 -6.80 29.21
N ASN A 81 -15.86 -8.02 29.07
CA ASN A 81 -14.58 -8.37 28.45
C ASN A 81 -14.79 -9.21 27.17
N ALA A 82 -15.94 -9.04 26.50
CA ALA A 82 -16.20 -9.74 25.26
C ALA A 82 -15.29 -9.22 24.15
N ASN A 83 -14.84 -10.09 23.25
CA ASN A 83 -14.04 -9.70 22.09
C ASN A 83 -14.83 -8.69 21.26
N VAL A 84 -14.23 -7.53 21.02
CA VAL A 84 -14.84 -6.50 20.17
C VAL A 84 -14.75 -6.98 18.73
N SER A 85 -15.91 -7.18 18.09
CA SER A 85 -15.95 -7.74 16.73
C SER A 85 -15.11 -6.89 15.78
N GLY A 86 -14.21 -7.52 15.01
CA GLY A 86 -13.34 -6.85 14.04
C GLY A 86 -12.08 -6.19 14.63
N TRP A 87 -11.87 -6.27 15.96
CA TRP A 87 -10.71 -5.68 16.62
C TRP A 87 -9.92 -6.72 17.41
N SER A 88 -8.59 -6.65 17.30
CA SER A 88 -7.67 -7.55 18.00
C SER A 88 -7.05 -6.88 19.21
N VAL A 89 -6.89 -7.64 20.30
CA VAL A 89 -6.08 -7.23 21.46
C VAL A 89 -4.75 -7.98 21.43
N GLY A 90 -3.61 -7.28 21.60
CA GLY A 90 -2.28 -7.89 21.74
C GLY A 90 -1.53 -8.26 20.45
N SER A 91 -0.71 -9.32 20.53
CA SER A 91 0.00 -9.90 19.37
C SER A 91 -0.96 -10.73 18.52
N THR A 92 -0.88 -10.56 17.21
CA THR A 92 -1.71 -11.22 16.20
C THR A 92 -1.18 -12.60 15.79
N SER A 93 0.13 -12.83 15.77
CA SER A 93 0.71 -14.00 15.11
C SER A 93 0.74 -15.31 15.91
N ALA A 94 0.27 -15.34 17.17
CA ALA A 94 0.32 -16.55 17.99
C ALA A 94 -0.94 -17.45 17.85
N ASN A 95 -2.08 -16.90 17.39
CA ASN A 95 -3.39 -17.57 17.47
C ASN A 95 -4.25 -17.47 16.18
N ASN A 96 -3.68 -17.46 14.97
CA ASN A 96 -4.44 -17.54 13.71
C ASN A 96 -5.58 -16.50 13.53
N GLY A 97 -5.38 -15.22 13.87
CA GLY A 97 -6.42 -14.18 13.67
C GLY A 97 -7.34 -13.92 14.85
N ALA A 98 -7.31 -14.74 15.90
CA ALA A 98 -8.35 -14.73 16.94
C ALA A 98 -8.28 -13.55 17.93
N GLY A 99 -7.20 -12.76 17.93
CA GLY A 99 -6.91 -11.82 19.02
C GLY A 99 -6.76 -12.53 20.38
N THR A 100 -6.29 -11.84 21.42
CA THR A 100 -6.48 -12.34 22.78
C THR A 100 -7.84 -11.87 23.31
N ALA A 101 -8.54 -12.73 24.05
CA ALA A 101 -9.81 -12.36 24.68
C ALA A 101 -9.66 -11.40 25.88
N THR A 102 -8.42 -11.01 26.18
CA THR A 102 -8.05 -10.27 27.37
C THR A 102 -7.07 -9.17 27.01
N GLY A 103 -7.22 -8.02 27.67
CA GLY A 103 -6.34 -6.86 27.55
C GLY A 103 -7.05 -5.52 27.42
N VAL A 104 -8.36 -5.53 27.15
CA VAL A 104 -9.22 -4.34 27.17
C VAL A 104 -10.56 -4.63 27.86
N TYR A 105 -11.19 -3.60 28.40
CA TYR A 105 -12.57 -3.67 28.90
C TYR A 105 -13.50 -2.85 28.03
N ARG A 106 -14.72 -3.33 27.81
CA ARG A 106 -15.74 -2.60 27.05
C ARG A 106 -16.83 -2.10 27.98
N PHE A 107 -17.22 -0.85 27.82
CA PHE A 107 -18.24 -0.17 28.61
C PHE A 107 -19.44 0.15 27.72
N SER A 108 -20.63 -0.16 28.21
CA SER A 108 -21.88 0.15 27.50
C SER A 108 -22.02 1.67 27.30
N GLY A 109 -22.96 2.09 26.45
CA GLY A 109 -23.25 3.51 26.27
C GLY A 109 -23.60 4.26 27.56
N GLU A 110 -24.27 3.59 28.51
CA GLU A 110 -24.61 4.18 29.80
C GLU A 110 -23.42 4.20 30.76
N ALA A 111 -22.60 3.15 30.75
CA ALA A 111 -21.50 2.98 31.68
C ALA A 111 -20.20 3.65 31.24
N SER A 112 -20.08 4.03 29.97
CA SER A 112 -18.92 4.75 29.45
C SER A 112 -18.88 6.21 29.91
N GLY A 113 -20.03 6.75 30.34
CA GLY A 113 -20.16 8.17 30.67
C GLY A 113 -20.08 9.09 29.45
N HIS A 114 -20.05 8.54 28.23
CA HIS A 114 -20.00 9.34 27.01
C HIS A 114 -21.28 10.17 26.86
N PRO A 115 -21.23 11.48 26.56
CA PRO A 115 -22.42 12.34 26.49
C PRO A 115 -23.47 11.83 25.49
N ASP A 116 -23.02 11.31 24.35
CA ASP A 116 -23.90 10.70 23.33
C ASP A 116 -24.21 9.20 23.57
N LYS A 117 -23.93 8.68 24.77
CA LYS A 117 -24.10 7.26 25.13
C LYS A 117 -23.40 6.28 24.17
N LYS A 118 -22.19 6.61 23.72
CA LYS A 118 -21.38 5.73 22.87
C LYS A 118 -20.71 4.63 23.67
N VAL A 119 -20.60 3.46 23.08
CA VAL A 119 -19.81 2.36 23.64
C VAL A 119 -18.33 2.72 23.56
N ALA A 120 -17.58 2.33 24.58
CA ALA A 120 -16.17 2.65 24.69
C ALA A 120 -15.33 1.44 25.09
N VAL A 121 -14.06 1.45 24.70
CA VAL A 121 -13.06 0.46 25.09
C VAL A 121 -11.99 1.13 25.93
N MET A 122 -11.70 0.55 27.09
CA MET A 122 -10.60 0.92 27.97
C MET A 122 -9.35 0.12 27.60
N LEU A 123 -8.28 0.80 27.20
CA LEU A 123 -7.06 0.22 26.60
C LEU A 123 -6.18 -0.59 27.57
N ARG A 124 -6.69 -0.98 28.73
CA ARG A 124 -5.94 -1.68 29.76
C ARG A 124 -6.81 -2.55 30.66
N GLN A 125 -6.68 -3.86 30.52
CA GLN A 125 -7.09 -4.88 31.49
C GLN A 125 -5.85 -5.56 32.07
N ASN A 126 -5.95 -6.22 33.23
CA ASN A 126 -4.88 -7.03 33.85
C ASN A 126 -4.39 -8.20 32.96
N ALA A 127 -3.64 -7.88 31.91
CA ALA A 127 -3.01 -8.80 30.97
C ALA A 127 -1.77 -8.12 30.37
N ALA A 128 -0.80 -8.85 29.85
CA ALA A 128 0.40 -8.23 29.27
C ALA A 128 0.14 -7.46 27.96
N ALA A 129 -1.00 -7.72 27.31
CA ALA A 129 -1.41 -7.11 26.06
C ALA A 129 -2.37 -5.95 26.29
N HIS A 130 -2.00 -4.75 25.83
CA HIS A 130 -2.79 -3.50 26.00
C HIS A 130 -2.97 -2.73 24.69
N GLN A 131 -2.81 -3.43 23.56
CA GLN A 131 -2.90 -2.83 22.22
C GLN A 131 -4.21 -3.25 21.57
N PHE A 132 -5.04 -2.29 21.19
CA PHE A 132 -6.33 -2.47 20.52
C PHE A 132 -6.17 -2.10 19.04
N LYS A 133 -6.39 -3.07 18.14
CA LYS A 133 -5.93 -2.95 16.75
C LYS A 133 -6.96 -3.38 15.72
N GLN A 134 -6.94 -2.75 14.56
CA GLN A 134 -7.72 -3.15 13.40
C GLN A 134 -7.00 -2.77 12.11
N ARG A 135 -7.08 -3.63 11.08
CA ARG A 135 -6.66 -3.28 9.73
C ARG A 135 -7.72 -2.43 9.04
N LEU A 136 -7.29 -1.30 8.49
CA LEU A 136 -8.15 -0.41 7.72
C LEU A 136 -8.33 -0.96 6.31
N ARG A 137 -9.47 -1.62 6.05
CA ARG A 137 -9.74 -2.30 4.77
C ARG A 137 -9.84 -1.30 3.61
N GLY A 138 -9.38 -1.70 2.42
CA GLY A 138 -9.43 -0.87 1.21
C GLY A 138 -8.45 0.31 1.18
N VAL A 139 -7.58 0.45 2.17
CA VAL A 139 -6.52 1.47 2.19
C VAL A 139 -5.27 0.95 1.48
N ARG A 140 -4.68 1.80 0.65
CA ARG A 140 -3.51 1.48 -0.18
C ARG A 140 -2.22 2.17 0.29
N PRO A 141 -1.03 1.65 -0.05
CA PRO A 141 0.24 2.34 0.17
C PRO A 141 0.22 3.71 -0.53
N GLY A 142 0.66 4.75 0.19
CA GLY A 142 0.64 6.14 -0.26
C GLY A 142 -0.67 6.89 0.02
N ALA A 143 -1.74 6.20 0.46
CA ALA A 143 -2.98 6.87 0.85
C ALA A 143 -2.76 7.72 2.10
N ARG A 144 -3.31 8.94 2.12
CA ARG A 144 -3.34 9.77 3.32
C ARG A 144 -4.60 9.46 4.11
N VAL A 145 -4.45 8.83 5.27
CA VAL A 145 -5.55 8.42 6.13
C VAL A 145 -5.69 9.40 7.29
N THR A 146 -6.92 9.82 7.58
CA THR A 146 -7.28 10.58 8.78
C THR A 146 -8.25 9.75 9.61
N VAL A 147 -7.82 9.38 10.80
CA VAL A 147 -8.64 8.69 11.81
C VAL A 147 -9.19 9.74 12.76
N THR A 148 -10.49 9.68 13.03
CA THR A 148 -11.16 10.47 14.06
C THR A 148 -11.69 9.56 15.17
N PHE A 149 -11.54 9.95 16.42
CA PHE A 149 -12.01 9.16 17.57
C PHE A 149 -12.27 10.07 18.77
N ASP A 150 -12.95 9.54 19.78
CA ASP A 150 -13.21 10.21 21.05
C ASP A 150 -12.36 9.56 22.16
N ASP A 151 -11.87 10.35 23.11
CA ASP A 151 -11.08 9.86 24.24
C ASP A 151 -11.54 10.40 25.61
N SER A 152 -11.26 9.62 26.66
CA SER A 152 -11.55 9.99 28.06
C SER A 152 -10.57 9.26 28.99
N PRO A 153 -10.26 9.82 30.17
CA PRO A 153 -9.72 9.03 31.27
C PRO A 153 -10.67 7.88 31.64
N ALA A 154 -10.12 6.87 32.31
CA ALA A 154 -10.85 5.67 32.70
C ALA A 154 -12.03 5.91 33.65
N VAL A 155 -13.20 5.36 33.32
CA VAL A 155 -14.38 5.38 34.21
C VAL A 155 -14.45 4.19 35.17
N SER A 156 -13.60 3.19 35.01
CA SER A 156 -13.63 1.94 35.79
C SER A 156 -13.66 2.18 37.30
N ILE A 157 -14.48 1.38 38.02
CA ILE A 157 -14.51 1.36 39.50
C ILE A 157 -13.14 1.01 40.10
N TYR A 158 -12.30 0.32 39.33
CA TYR A 158 -10.97 -0.11 39.74
C TYR A 158 -9.91 0.99 39.58
N CYS A 159 -10.25 2.14 38.98
CA CYS A 159 -9.34 3.27 38.83
C CYS A 159 -9.38 4.21 40.04
N PRO A 160 -8.27 4.35 40.78
CA PRO A 160 -8.16 5.36 41.84
C PRO A 160 -8.09 6.78 41.28
N ALA A 161 -8.62 7.76 42.01
CA ALA A 161 -8.60 9.20 41.67
C ALA A 161 -7.27 9.67 41.09
N ARG A 162 -6.19 9.45 41.84
CA ARG A 162 -4.83 9.86 41.49
C ARG A 162 -4.32 9.37 40.14
N THR A 163 -4.88 8.27 39.62
CA THR A 163 -4.44 7.65 38.35
C THR A 163 -5.08 8.28 37.11
N VAL A 164 -6.06 9.15 37.32
CA VAL A 164 -6.76 9.90 36.28
C VAL A 164 -6.74 11.41 36.54
N GLU A 165 -6.32 11.86 37.73
CA GLU A 165 -6.29 13.28 38.13
C GLU A 165 -5.43 14.16 37.20
N GLN A 166 -4.46 13.58 36.49
CA GLN A 166 -3.60 14.26 35.52
C GLN A 166 -3.86 13.80 34.07
N GLY A 167 -4.91 13.01 33.87
CA GLY A 167 -5.16 12.30 32.63
C GLY A 167 -4.33 11.02 32.50
N GLN A 168 -4.56 10.30 31.42
CA GLN A 168 -3.93 9.02 31.14
C GLN A 168 -3.29 9.02 29.77
N THR A 169 -2.05 8.52 29.70
CA THR A 169 -1.31 8.47 28.45
C THR A 169 -1.64 7.22 27.64
N TYR A 170 -1.70 7.39 26.33
CA TYR A 170 -1.82 6.31 25.36
C TYR A 170 -1.16 6.73 24.05
N THR A 171 -1.03 5.79 23.11
CA THR A 171 -0.55 6.07 21.76
C THR A 171 -1.58 5.68 20.72
N VAL A 172 -1.57 6.39 19.61
CA VAL A 172 -2.26 6.03 18.36
C VAL A 172 -1.22 5.92 17.25
N GLN A 173 -1.32 4.86 16.45
CA GLN A 173 -0.42 4.62 15.33
C GLN A 173 -1.15 3.89 14.20
N GLY A 174 -0.99 4.38 12.98
CA GLY A 174 -1.24 3.62 11.76
C GLY A 174 0.07 3.05 11.24
N GLU A 175 0.06 1.82 10.73
CA GLU A 175 1.24 1.19 10.09
C GLU A 175 1.77 2.11 8.96
N GLY A 176 3.08 2.41 8.99
CA GLY A 176 3.73 3.42 8.15
C GLY A 176 3.75 4.85 8.69
N GLY A 177 2.91 5.14 9.69
CA GLY A 177 2.82 6.43 10.37
C GLY A 177 3.74 6.54 11.59
N THR A 178 3.97 7.79 12.00
CA THR A 178 4.61 8.09 13.29
C THR A 178 3.68 7.74 14.44
N VAL A 179 4.23 7.15 15.51
CA VAL A 179 3.49 6.98 16.76
C VAL A 179 3.16 8.37 17.32
N GLN A 180 1.88 8.62 17.60
CA GLN A 180 1.44 9.84 18.26
C GLN A 180 1.10 9.52 19.71
N GLU A 181 1.84 10.13 20.64
CA GLU A 181 1.53 10.09 22.06
C GLU A 181 0.40 11.05 22.37
N GLU A 182 -0.49 10.60 23.25
CA GLU A 182 -1.69 11.30 23.61
C GLU A 182 -1.94 11.24 25.11
N LEU A 183 -2.57 12.29 25.64
CA LEU A 183 -2.94 12.42 27.04
C LEU A 183 -4.41 12.80 27.12
N THR A 184 -5.23 11.98 27.78
CA THR A 184 -6.65 12.30 28.02
C THR A 184 -6.81 13.54 28.90
N GLU A 185 -8.01 14.11 28.96
CA GLU A 185 -8.29 15.14 29.97
C GLU A 185 -8.11 14.58 31.40
N PRO A 186 -7.77 15.45 32.38
CA PRO A 186 -7.73 15.08 33.78
C PRO A 186 -9.14 14.89 34.34
N ASP A 187 -9.28 13.96 35.29
CA ASP A 187 -10.50 13.72 36.06
C ASP A 187 -10.17 13.75 37.56
N PRO A 188 -10.04 14.95 38.16
CA PRO A 188 -9.73 15.07 39.59
C PRO A 188 -10.90 14.64 40.50
N ASP A 189 -12.11 14.56 39.95
CA ASP A 189 -13.33 14.24 40.69
C ASP A 189 -13.61 12.73 40.74
N LYS A 190 -12.78 11.91 40.07
CA LYS A 190 -12.92 10.45 40.09
C LYS A 190 -12.78 9.89 41.50
N GLU A 191 -13.82 9.21 41.97
CA GLU A 191 -13.76 8.45 43.22
C GLU A 191 -13.40 6.97 43.00
N TYR A 192 -12.64 6.38 43.93
CA TYR A 192 -12.34 4.95 43.90
C TYR A 192 -13.61 4.13 44.22
N ASN A 193 -13.77 2.94 43.61
CA ASN A 193 -14.97 2.09 43.72
C ASN A 193 -16.27 2.72 43.20
N VAL A 194 -16.20 3.89 42.55
CA VAL A 194 -17.34 4.54 41.91
C VAL A 194 -17.12 4.53 40.40
N LEU A 195 -18.17 4.23 39.63
CA LEU A 195 -18.09 4.32 38.18
C LEU A 195 -18.02 5.80 37.80
N GLY A 196 -16.97 6.20 37.10
CA GLY A 196 -16.76 7.58 36.69
C GLY A 196 -17.77 8.01 35.63
N SER A 197 -18.03 9.32 35.56
CA SER A 197 -18.84 9.93 34.49
C SER A 197 -18.05 10.14 33.20
N GLY A 198 -16.73 9.96 33.23
CA GLY A 198 -15.85 10.24 32.10
C GLY A 198 -15.65 11.74 31.86
N VAL A 199 -14.53 12.08 31.23
CA VAL A 199 -14.19 13.45 30.81
C VAL A 199 -13.84 13.38 29.32
N TRP A 200 -14.90 13.35 28.51
CA TRP A 200 -14.79 13.04 27.09
C TRP A 200 -14.37 14.23 26.26
N ARG A 201 -13.38 14.03 25.39
CA ARG A 201 -13.14 14.88 24.22
C ARG A 201 -13.56 14.17 22.96
N THR A 202 -14.25 14.90 22.11
CA THR A 202 -14.79 14.37 20.87
C THR A 202 -14.01 14.84 19.65
N GLY A 203 -13.89 13.99 18.63
CA GLY A 203 -13.35 14.37 17.32
C GLY A 203 -11.84 14.59 17.30
N ARG A 204 -11.09 13.86 18.13
CA ARG A 204 -9.63 13.82 18.10
C ARG A 204 -9.18 13.24 16.77
N THR A 205 -8.12 13.79 16.19
CA THR A 205 -7.67 13.38 14.85
C THR A 205 -6.24 12.88 14.85
N TYR A 206 -6.01 11.77 14.16
CA TYR A 206 -4.67 11.25 13.84
C TYR A 206 -4.55 11.09 12.33
N THR A 207 -3.50 11.62 11.72
CA THR A 207 -3.28 11.54 10.27
C THR A 207 -1.95 10.87 9.97
N PHE A 208 -1.95 9.93 9.03
CA PHE A 208 -0.74 9.27 8.55
C PHE A 208 -0.82 8.96 7.06
N THR A 209 0.32 8.66 6.46
CA THR A 209 0.38 8.09 5.11
C THR A 209 0.63 6.59 5.25
N ALA A 210 -0.25 5.77 4.68
CA ALA A 210 -0.09 4.32 4.71
C ALA A 210 1.17 3.92 3.92
N ASP A 211 2.00 3.04 4.47
CA ASP A 211 3.17 2.49 3.75
C ASP A 211 2.87 1.15 3.06
N GLN A 212 1.68 0.60 3.29
CA GLN A 212 1.26 -0.70 2.79
C GLN A 212 -0.26 -0.79 2.61
N TYR A 213 -0.71 -1.90 1.99
CA TYR A 213 -2.13 -2.23 1.91
C TYR A 213 -2.68 -2.63 3.29
N GLU A 214 -3.93 -2.23 3.54
CA GLU A 214 -4.65 -2.45 4.79
C GLU A 214 -3.80 -2.18 6.05
N PRO A 215 -3.30 -0.95 6.26
CA PRO A 215 -2.43 -0.63 7.38
C PRO A 215 -3.15 -0.90 8.71
N LEU A 216 -2.38 -1.42 9.68
CA LEU A 216 -2.90 -1.70 11.02
C LEU A 216 -2.99 -0.39 11.82
N LEU A 217 -4.19 0.01 12.19
CA LEU A 217 -4.45 1.03 13.20
C LEU A 217 -4.31 0.40 14.59
N THR A 218 -3.57 1.05 15.48
CA THR A 218 -3.29 0.58 16.84
C THR A 218 -3.49 1.72 17.84
N PHE A 219 -4.28 1.46 18.87
CA PHE A 219 -4.32 2.24 20.11
C PHE A 219 -3.64 1.44 21.22
N ALA A 220 -2.77 2.06 22.01
CA ALA A 220 -2.09 1.35 23.09
C ALA A 220 -1.99 2.19 24.37
N SER A 221 -2.37 1.60 25.52
CA SER A 221 -2.14 2.26 26.81
C SER A 221 -0.66 2.30 27.15
N THR A 222 -0.16 3.45 27.58
CA THR A 222 1.22 3.62 28.08
C THR A 222 1.29 3.82 29.60
N VAL A 223 0.14 3.82 30.30
CA VAL A 223 0.07 3.96 31.77
C VAL A 223 0.74 2.74 32.44
N PRO A 224 1.74 2.87 33.33
CA PRO A 224 2.47 1.71 33.84
C PRO A 224 1.62 0.74 34.70
N ALA A 225 1.96 -0.56 34.68
CA ALA A 225 1.38 -1.54 35.60
C ALA A 225 1.99 -1.35 36.98
N THR A 226 1.16 -1.09 37.98
CA THR A 226 1.62 -1.05 39.37
C THR A 226 0.76 -1.97 40.22
N GLY A 227 1.38 -2.70 41.14
CA GLY A 227 0.63 -3.47 42.13
C GLY A 227 -0.36 -2.57 42.89
N TRP A 228 -1.51 -3.13 43.28
CA TRP A 228 -2.61 -2.51 44.04
C TRP A 228 -2.18 -1.23 44.77
N GLY A 229 -2.59 -0.08 44.24
CA GLY A 229 -2.38 1.17 44.96
C GLY A 229 -0.93 1.53 45.27
N ALA A 230 0.07 1.18 44.43
CA ALA A 230 1.44 1.68 44.60
C ALA A 230 1.45 3.21 44.75
N GLY A 231 1.99 3.69 45.87
CA GLY A 231 1.78 5.01 46.47
C GLY A 231 2.20 6.25 45.68
N ASN A 232 2.45 6.17 44.37
CA ASN A 232 3.01 7.25 43.56
C ASN A 232 2.09 7.79 42.45
N GLY A 233 0.76 7.61 42.55
CA GLY A 233 -0.19 8.32 41.67
C GLY A 233 -0.28 7.85 40.21
N THR A 234 0.73 7.20 39.65
CA THR A 234 0.90 7.08 38.19
C THR A 234 0.61 5.70 37.60
N GLY A 235 -0.01 4.80 38.37
CA GLY A 235 -0.04 3.38 38.03
C GLY A 235 -1.43 2.77 37.90
N THR A 236 -1.55 1.72 37.10
CA THR A 236 -2.81 1.01 36.87
C THR A 236 -3.04 -0.01 37.99
N ASN A 237 -4.16 0.08 38.69
CA ASN A 237 -4.54 -0.83 39.80
C ASN A 237 -4.55 -2.31 39.35
N ASN A 238 -3.39 -2.98 39.41
CA ASN A 238 -3.11 -4.24 38.74
C ASN A 238 -3.53 -4.27 37.25
N GLY A 239 -3.29 -3.19 36.49
CA GLY A 239 -3.65 -3.20 35.07
C GLY A 239 -5.13 -3.00 34.75
N ASN A 240 -6.01 -2.72 35.71
CA ASN A 240 -7.45 -2.51 35.47
C ASN A 240 -7.85 -1.04 35.26
N CYS A 241 -6.93 -0.25 34.72
CA CYS A 241 -7.13 1.18 34.53
C CYS A 241 -6.36 1.69 33.31
N GLY A 242 -6.98 2.48 32.44
CA GLY A 242 -6.31 3.08 31.29
C GLY A 242 -7.25 3.92 30.44
N ALA A 243 -6.71 4.70 29.52
CA ALA A 243 -7.50 5.59 28.66
C ALA A 243 -8.63 4.83 27.93
N MET A 244 -9.75 5.52 27.72
CA MET A 244 -10.91 5.05 26.98
C MET A 244 -10.95 5.64 25.59
N ILE A 245 -11.37 4.83 24.61
CA ILE A 245 -11.54 5.21 23.21
C ILE A 245 -12.96 4.87 22.75
N ALA A 246 -13.57 5.75 21.98
CA ALA A 246 -14.89 5.56 21.36
C ALA A 246 -14.97 6.20 19.95
N ASP A 247 -16.04 5.89 19.22
CA ASP A 247 -16.42 6.52 17.94
C ASP A 247 -15.32 6.59 16.88
N ILE A 248 -14.67 5.47 16.60
CA ILE A 248 -13.54 5.42 15.68
C ILE A 248 -14.06 5.44 14.24
N LYS A 249 -13.64 6.44 13.47
CA LYS A 249 -13.95 6.62 12.06
C LYS A 249 -12.67 6.91 11.29
N ALA A 250 -12.65 6.59 10.01
CA ALA A 250 -11.52 6.91 9.15
C ALA A 250 -11.98 7.40 7.79
N VAL A 251 -11.20 8.31 7.21
CA VAL A 251 -11.31 8.73 5.81
C VAL A 251 -9.93 8.65 5.19
N GLN A 252 -9.87 8.39 3.89
CA GLN A 252 -8.62 8.42 3.14
C GLN A 252 -8.70 9.35 1.95
N VAL A 253 -7.53 9.79 1.51
CA VAL A 253 -7.31 10.32 0.17
C VAL A 253 -6.40 9.32 -0.52
N ALA A 254 -6.96 8.58 -1.47
CA ALA A 254 -6.25 7.53 -2.20
C ALA A 254 -5.06 8.12 -3.00
N PRO A 255 -3.96 7.37 -3.15
CA PRO A 255 -2.79 7.83 -3.91
C PRO A 255 -3.12 7.90 -5.41
N PRO A 256 -2.44 8.75 -6.19
CA PRO A 256 -2.56 8.70 -7.64
C PRO A 256 -2.08 7.34 -8.18
N LEU A 257 -2.67 6.92 -9.30
CA LEU A 257 -2.23 5.72 -10.03
C LEU A 257 -0.78 5.86 -10.49
N ASP A 258 0.10 4.96 -10.03
CA ASP A 258 1.49 4.87 -10.49
C ASP A 258 1.60 4.01 -11.76
N LYS A 259 1.78 4.69 -12.90
CA LYS A 259 1.99 4.03 -14.21
C LYS A 259 3.46 3.75 -14.53
N THR A 260 4.38 4.03 -13.61
CA THR A 260 5.83 3.89 -13.82
C THR A 260 6.36 2.50 -13.45
N VAL A 261 5.61 1.74 -12.66
CA VAL A 261 5.96 0.36 -12.28
C VAL A 261 6.02 -0.53 -13.52
N ARG A 262 7.21 -1.09 -13.79
CA ARG A 262 7.44 -1.96 -14.95
C ARG A 262 6.75 -3.30 -14.77
N SER A 263 6.43 -3.94 -15.89
CA SER A 263 5.71 -5.22 -15.89
C SER A 263 6.48 -6.37 -15.23
N ASN A 264 7.81 -6.29 -15.16
CA ASN A 264 8.67 -7.25 -14.46
C ASN A 264 8.99 -6.88 -13.00
N GLU A 265 8.41 -5.79 -12.49
CA GLU A 265 8.64 -5.25 -11.14
C GLU A 265 7.31 -5.05 -10.40
N LEU A 266 6.32 -5.88 -10.72
CA LEU A 266 5.04 -5.83 -10.03
C LEU A 266 5.25 -6.09 -8.54
N PRO A 267 4.51 -5.39 -7.66
CA PRO A 267 4.55 -5.68 -6.24
C PRO A 267 4.09 -7.13 -5.99
N PRO A 268 4.65 -7.81 -4.98
CA PRO A 268 4.19 -9.13 -4.61
C PRO A 268 2.74 -9.10 -4.11
N SER A 269 2.06 -10.23 -4.24
CA SER A 269 0.73 -10.41 -3.66
C SER A 269 0.82 -10.41 -2.13
N LEU A 270 -0.25 -9.96 -1.46
CA LEU A 270 -0.32 -9.85 0.00
C LEU A 270 -1.60 -10.49 0.50
N ALA A 271 -1.55 -11.14 1.66
CA ALA A 271 -2.71 -11.83 2.21
C ALA A 271 -2.93 -11.50 3.69
N PHE A 272 -4.20 -11.48 4.06
CA PHE A 272 -4.68 -11.21 5.41
C PHE A 272 -5.77 -12.19 5.81
N LYS A 273 -5.84 -12.47 7.12
CA LYS A 273 -6.96 -13.13 7.77
C LYS A 273 -7.35 -12.30 8.99
N GLY A 274 -8.55 -11.73 9.01
CA GLY A 274 -8.93 -10.76 10.04
C GLY A 274 -7.96 -9.57 10.05
N ASN A 275 -7.32 -9.28 11.18
CA ASN A 275 -6.32 -8.21 11.29
C ASN A 275 -4.86 -8.68 11.04
N ASP A 276 -4.67 -9.95 10.69
CA ASP A 276 -3.37 -10.59 10.67
C ASP A 276 -2.86 -10.72 9.25
N LYS A 277 -1.57 -10.46 9.05
CA LYS A 277 -0.88 -10.84 7.81
C LYS A 277 -0.71 -12.36 7.81
N VAL A 278 -1.06 -12.99 6.70
CA VAL A 278 -0.87 -14.44 6.46
C VAL A 278 -0.09 -14.64 5.17
N THR A 279 0.38 -15.86 4.94
CA THR A 279 1.10 -16.15 3.70
C THR A 279 0.13 -16.19 2.51
N VAL A 280 0.60 -15.77 1.33
CA VAL A 280 -0.16 -15.89 0.07
C VAL A 280 -0.58 -17.33 -0.18
N ALA A 281 0.29 -18.31 0.11
CA ALA A 281 -0.02 -19.73 -0.06
C ALA A 281 -1.21 -20.19 0.79
N GLN A 282 -1.37 -19.68 2.02
CA GLN A 282 -2.53 -19.99 2.87
C GLN A 282 -3.82 -19.41 2.29
N ALA A 283 -3.82 -18.14 1.89
CA ALA A 283 -5.01 -17.52 1.30
C ALA A 283 -5.38 -18.13 -0.06
N VAL A 284 -4.39 -18.49 -0.88
CA VAL A 284 -4.61 -19.24 -2.12
C VAL A 284 -5.23 -20.60 -1.85
N THR A 285 -4.73 -21.33 -0.85
CA THR A 285 -5.28 -22.63 -0.45
C THR A 285 -6.73 -22.48 -0.01
N GLU A 286 -7.04 -21.44 0.77
CA GLU A 286 -8.40 -21.13 1.21
C GLU A 286 -9.31 -20.81 0.03
N CYS A 287 -8.98 -19.80 -0.77
CA CYS A 287 -9.83 -19.35 -1.89
C CYS A 287 -10.00 -20.41 -2.97
N ASN A 288 -9.07 -21.37 -3.10
CA ASN A 288 -9.19 -22.47 -4.04
C ASN A 288 -10.06 -23.64 -3.54
N ARG A 289 -10.60 -23.63 -2.31
CA ARG A 289 -11.41 -24.76 -1.79
C ARG A 289 -12.70 -24.98 -2.58
N ALA A 290 -13.36 -23.90 -3.00
CA ALA A 290 -14.58 -23.95 -3.80
C ALA A 290 -14.69 -22.72 -4.69
N ALA A 291 -15.40 -22.83 -5.82
CA ALA A 291 -15.56 -21.73 -6.78
C ALA A 291 -16.17 -20.47 -6.14
N ALA A 292 -17.08 -20.63 -5.19
CA ALA A 292 -17.72 -19.52 -4.48
C ALA A 292 -17.01 -19.10 -3.19
N GLN A 293 -15.92 -19.77 -2.76
CA GLN A 293 -15.27 -19.54 -1.46
C GLN A 293 -14.73 -18.12 -1.29
N CYS A 294 -14.24 -17.54 -2.38
CA CYS A 294 -13.85 -16.14 -2.44
C CYS A 294 -14.50 -15.48 -3.66
N ALA A 295 -14.53 -14.15 -3.68
CA ALA A 295 -14.87 -13.34 -4.85
C ALA A 295 -13.70 -12.41 -5.19
N PHE A 296 -13.35 -12.34 -6.47
CA PHE A 296 -12.39 -11.36 -6.95
C PHE A 296 -13.12 -10.04 -7.23
N THR A 297 -12.61 -8.93 -6.70
CA THR A 297 -13.09 -7.57 -6.98
C THR A 297 -11.94 -6.75 -7.55
N PRO A 298 -11.98 -6.35 -8.82
CA PRO A 298 -10.95 -5.51 -9.41
C PRO A 298 -11.04 -4.08 -8.86
N GLU A 299 -9.90 -3.47 -8.61
CA GLU A 299 -9.79 -2.04 -8.34
C GLU A 299 -9.73 -1.28 -9.67
N ALA A 300 -10.90 -0.82 -10.14
CA ALA A 300 -11.03 -0.23 -11.47
C ALA A 300 -10.15 1.01 -11.68
N ASP A 301 -10.04 1.89 -10.67
CA ASP A 301 -9.24 3.12 -10.76
C ASP A 301 -7.74 2.87 -10.85
N TYR A 302 -7.30 1.66 -10.48
CA TYR A 302 -5.91 1.23 -10.51
C TYR A 302 -5.62 0.11 -11.52
N SER A 303 -6.65 -0.33 -12.25
CA SER A 303 -6.55 -1.30 -13.32
C SER A 303 -6.62 -0.60 -14.67
N PHE A 304 -5.63 -0.81 -15.53
CA PHE A 304 -5.53 -0.08 -16.79
C PHE A 304 -4.87 -0.89 -17.89
N ALA A 305 -5.32 -0.64 -19.12
CA ALA A 305 -4.69 -1.16 -20.32
C ALA A 305 -3.55 -0.22 -20.75
N TYR A 306 -2.44 -0.78 -21.23
CA TYR A 306 -1.31 -0.01 -21.75
C TYR A 306 -0.55 -0.79 -22.83
N TYR A 307 0.35 -0.11 -23.54
CA TYR A 307 1.27 -0.75 -24.48
C TYR A 307 2.65 -0.90 -23.85
N GLU A 308 3.25 -2.07 -23.95
CA GLU A 308 4.66 -2.24 -23.60
C GLU A 308 5.57 -1.45 -24.55
N PRO A 309 6.85 -1.23 -24.19
CA PRO A 309 7.84 -0.76 -25.15
C PRO A 309 7.90 -1.69 -26.36
N ALA A 310 7.99 -1.10 -27.57
CA ALA A 310 8.11 -1.88 -28.79
C ALA A 310 9.40 -2.72 -28.77
N ARG A 311 9.30 -3.99 -29.17
CA ARG A 311 10.45 -4.91 -29.23
C ARG A 311 10.58 -5.50 -30.63
N GLN A 312 11.81 -5.63 -31.10
CA GLN A 312 12.08 -6.32 -32.35
C GLN A 312 11.56 -7.77 -32.26
N THR A 313 10.77 -8.17 -33.24
CA THR A 313 10.14 -9.50 -33.32
C THR A 313 10.65 -10.22 -34.56
N GLY A 314 11.31 -11.35 -34.34
CA GLY A 314 12.00 -12.08 -35.39
C GLY A 314 13.28 -11.38 -35.87
N GLU A 315 13.95 -12.01 -36.82
CA GLU A 315 15.21 -11.51 -37.39
C GLU A 315 15.02 -10.27 -38.27
N GLY A 316 16.04 -9.42 -38.35
CA GLY A 316 16.12 -8.39 -39.40
C GLY A 316 16.39 -9.04 -40.77
N TYR A 317 16.03 -8.36 -41.84
CA TYR A 317 16.31 -8.80 -43.20
C TYR A 317 17.09 -7.77 -43.99
N ILE A 318 18.18 -8.22 -44.60
CA ILE A 318 19.13 -7.41 -45.35
C ILE A 318 18.82 -7.59 -46.84
N ASN A 319 18.44 -6.51 -47.54
CA ASN A 319 18.26 -6.56 -48.99
C ASN A 319 19.60 -6.31 -49.72
N CYS A 320 20.34 -7.38 -49.96
CA CYS A 320 21.55 -7.36 -50.78
C CYS A 320 21.28 -7.34 -52.30
N THR A 321 20.03 -7.26 -52.75
CA THR A 321 19.70 -7.30 -54.18
C THR A 321 19.70 -5.90 -54.80
N ARG A 322 19.50 -5.81 -56.12
CA ARG A 322 19.29 -4.55 -56.84
C ARG A 322 17.80 -4.17 -56.96
N ALA A 323 16.89 -5.02 -56.52
CA ALA A 323 15.44 -4.82 -56.63
C ALA A 323 14.82 -4.56 -55.26
N THR A 324 13.73 -3.80 -55.24
CA THR A 324 12.87 -3.73 -54.05
C THR A 324 12.26 -5.11 -53.81
N LEU A 325 12.33 -5.58 -52.57
CA LEU A 325 11.71 -6.82 -52.16
C LEU A 325 10.36 -6.52 -51.53
N ASP A 326 9.30 -7.07 -52.13
CA ASP A 326 7.95 -7.12 -51.57
C ASP A 326 7.67 -8.56 -51.12
N ARG A 327 7.52 -8.79 -49.82
CA ARG A 327 7.34 -10.14 -49.29
C ARG A 327 6.33 -10.19 -48.15
N GLU A 328 5.66 -11.33 -48.05
CA GLU A 328 4.84 -11.68 -46.90
C GLU A 328 5.67 -12.47 -45.90
N ARG A 329 5.71 -11.99 -44.65
CA ARG A 329 6.44 -12.64 -43.58
C ARG A 329 5.49 -13.03 -42.45
N PRO A 330 5.37 -14.33 -42.12
CA PRO A 330 4.70 -14.74 -40.89
C PRO A 330 5.56 -14.36 -39.68
N LEU A 331 5.00 -13.61 -38.76
CA LEU A 331 5.57 -13.29 -37.46
C LEU A 331 4.83 -14.06 -36.39
N LYS A 332 5.59 -14.68 -35.49
CA LYS A 332 5.06 -15.28 -34.27
C LYS A 332 5.66 -14.54 -33.08
N PHE A 333 4.83 -14.14 -32.14
CA PHE A 333 5.27 -13.63 -30.85
C PHE A 333 4.36 -14.17 -29.76
N SER A 334 4.90 -14.25 -28.55
CA SER A 334 4.17 -14.65 -27.36
C SER A 334 4.29 -13.58 -26.30
N ALA A 335 3.14 -13.13 -25.80
CA ALA A 335 3.10 -12.31 -24.60
C ALA A 335 2.97 -13.24 -23.38
N ARG A 336 3.69 -12.97 -22.31
CA ARG A 336 3.60 -13.75 -21.06
C ARG A 336 2.88 -12.94 -20.01
N SER A 337 2.03 -13.57 -19.23
CA SER A 337 1.53 -12.94 -18.03
C SER A 337 2.60 -12.86 -16.96
N ILE A 338 2.49 -11.86 -16.09
CA ILE A 338 3.45 -11.58 -15.02
C ILE A 338 2.70 -11.34 -13.71
N GLY A 339 3.28 -11.83 -12.64
CA GLY A 339 2.73 -11.85 -11.28
C GLY A 339 3.21 -13.11 -10.55
N ASP A 340 3.23 -13.06 -9.22
CA ASP A 340 3.55 -14.21 -8.37
C ASP A 340 2.34 -15.12 -8.15
N LEU A 341 1.13 -14.54 -8.17
CA LEU A 341 -0.11 -15.27 -7.94
C LEU A 341 -0.47 -16.29 -9.05
N PRO A 342 -0.31 -16.02 -10.36
CA PRO A 342 -0.72 -16.97 -11.40
C PRO A 342 -0.10 -18.36 -11.24
N ALA A 343 1.19 -18.41 -10.90
CA ALA A 343 1.89 -19.66 -10.65
C ALA A 343 1.39 -20.37 -9.39
N ALA A 344 1.15 -19.63 -8.29
CA ALA A 344 0.75 -20.20 -7.01
C ALA A 344 -0.74 -20.62 -6.97
N ALA A 345 -1.63 -19.83 -7.59
CA ALA A 345 -3.08 -20.00 -7.53
C ALA A 345 -3.67 -20.79 -8.70
N GLY A 346 -2.85 -21.14 -9.70
CA GLY A 346 -3.32 -21.81 -10.91
C GLY A 346 -4.38 -21.00 -11.66
N LEU A 347 -4.33 -19.66 -11.58
CA LEU A 347 -5.15 -18.76 -12.40
C LEU A 347 -4.89 -19.06 -13.90
N PRO A 348 -5.89 -18.87 -14.80
CA PRO A 348 -6.33 -19.84 -15.81
C PRO A 348 -5.27 -20.73 -16.46
N PRO A 349 -5.67 -21.96 -16.82
CA PRO A 349 -4.76 -23.08 -16.93
C PRO A 349 -3.59 -22.76 -17.85
N ALA A 350 -2.37 -23.06 -17.36
CA ALA A 350 -1.11 -22.82 -18.09
C ALA A 350 -1.08 -23.47 -19.49
N SER A 351 -2.00 -24.39 -19.76
CA SER A 351 -2.34 -24.91 -21.08
C SER A 351 -3.86 -24.93 -21.27
N THR A 352 -4.32 -24.90 -22.52
CA THR A 352 -5.74 -25.08 -22.87
C THR A 352 -6.33 -26.44 -22.44
N ALA A 353 -5.51 -27.34 -21.91
CA ALA A 353 -5.89 -28.69 -21.49
C ALA A 353 -5.99 -28.88 -19.96
N ALA A 354 -5.53 -27.92 -19.15
CA ALA A 354 -5.65 -28.03 -17.69
C ALA A 354 -7.01 -27.51 -17.20
N THR A 355 -7.53 -28.14 -16.14
CA THR A 355 -8.78 -27.70 -15.51
C THR A 355 -8.59 -26.34 -14.84
N PRO A 356 -9.45 -25.33 -15.11
CA PRO A 356 -9.51 -24.08 -14.36
C PRO A 356 -9.47 -24.28 -12.84
N SER A 357 -8.65 -23.50 -12.12
CA SER A 357 -8.75 -23.45 -10.66
C SER A 357 -10.03 -22.75 -10.20
N ASN A 358 -10.42 -22.92 -8.94
CA ASN A 358 -11.55 -22.18 -8.39
C ASN A 358 -11.28 -20.67 -8.40
N MET A 359 -10.05 -20.26 -8.09
CA MET A 359 -9.64 -18.86 -8.18
C MET A 359 -9.65 -18.31 -9.61
N ASN A 360 -9.42 -19.15 -10.63
CA ASN A 360 -9.64 -18.73 -12.02
C ASN A 360 -11.11 -18.28 -12.21
N ASN A 361 -12.07 -19.13 -11.85
CA ASN A 361 -13.48 -18.80 -12.00
C ASN A 361 -13.86 -17.52 -11.24
N GLN A 362 -13.30 -17.33 -10.05
CA GLN A 362 -13.49 -16.12 -9.24
C GLN A 362 -12.94 -14.88 -9.95
N PHE A 363 -11.72 -14.96 -10.50
CA PHE A 363 -11.10 -13.87 -11.27
C PHE A 363 -11.92 -13.52 -12.51
N THR A 364 -12.33 -14.51 -13.29
CA THR A 364 -13.12 -14.30 -14.51
C THR A 364 -14.49 -13.73 -14.21
N THR A 365 -15.14 -14.19 -13.14
CA THR A 365 -16.41 -13.63 -12.68
C THR A 365 -16.26 -12.17 -12.25
N GLY A 366 -15.22 -11.86 -11.46
CA GLY A 366 -14.98 -10.52 -10.93
C GLY A 366 -14.54 -9.49 -11.97
N SER A 367 -13.68 -9.89 -12.89
CA SER A 367 -13.16 -9.00 -13.95
C SER A 367 -14.04 -8.95 -15.20
N GLY A 368 -14.98 -9.89 -15.35
CA GLY A 368 -15.69 -10.11 -16.61
C GLY A 368 -14.80 -10.54 -17.77
N SER A 369 -13.55 -10.95 -17.49
CA SER A 369 -12.54 -11.26 -18.50
C SER A 369 -11.93 -12.65 -18.28
N SER A 370 -11.71 -13.39 -19.36
CA SER A 370 -10.98 -14.65 -19.35
C SER A 370 -9.66 -14.45 -20.11
N PRO A 371 -8.61 -13.93 -19.45
CA PRO A 371 -7.38 -13.59 -20.14
C PRO A 371 -6.67 -14.81 -20.72
N ALA A 372 -6.12 -14.65 -21.91
CA ALA A 372 -5.19 -15.62 -22.49
C ALA A 372 -3.81 -15.40 -21.83
N TRP A 373 -3.40 -16.28 -20.90
CA TRP A 373 -2.20 -16.07 -20.08
C TRP A 373 -0.88 -16.13 -20.86
N SER A 374 -0.91 -16.78 -22.02
CA SER A 374 0.21 -16.87 -22.94
C SER A 374 -0.30 -16.89 -24.39
N PRO A 375 -0.92 -15.80 -24.88
CA PRO A 375 -1.35 -15.73 -26.26
C PRO A 375 -0.10 -15.74 -27.13
N THR A 376 -0.04 -16.75 -28.00
CA THR A 376 0.83 -16.71 -29.16
C THR A 376 -0.01 -16.15 -30.29
N ALA A 377 0.39 -14.99 -30.79
CA ALA A 377 -0.23 -14.41 -31.96
C ALA A 377 0.68 -14.63 -33.17
N GLN A 378 0.06 -15.05 -34.27
CA GLN A 378 0.70 -15.14 -35.56
C GLN A 378 0.09 -14.11 -36.48
N ARG A 379 0.92 -13.29 -37.11
CA ARG A 379 0.48 -12.27 -38.07
C ARG A 379 1.38 -12.29 -39.29
N THR A 380 0.80 -12.27 -40.47
CA THR A 380 1.56 -12.05 -41.71
C THR A 380 1.70 -10.55 -41.95
N VAL A 381 2.93 -10.07 -42.07
CA VAL A 381 3.23 -8.67 -42.41
C VAL A 381 3.76 -8.62 -43.83
N LYS A 382 3.23 -7.68 -44.62
CA LYS A 382 3.78 -7.32 -45.93
C LYS A 382 4.92 -6.34 -45.71
N GLU A 383 6.14 -6.78 -45.96
CA GLU A 383 7.34 -5.97 -45.88
C GLU A 383 7.74 -5.50 -47.28
N LYS A 384 8.04 -4.20 -47.40
CA LYS A 384 8.67 -3.62 -48.59
C LYS A 384 10.06 -3.10 -48.23
N ILE A 385 11.10 -3.58 -48.89
CA ILE A 385 12.50 -3.31 -48.54
C ILE A 385 13.26 -2.83 -49.77
N SER A 386 13.76 -1.60 -49.77
CA SER A 386 14.50 -1.06 -50.92
C SER A 386 15.89 -1.70 -51.04
N PRO A 387 16.54 -1.64 -52.21
CA PRO A 387 17.92 -2.07 -52.37
C PRO A 387 18.86 -1.36 -51.39
N GLY A 388 19.71 -2.11 -50.68
CA GLY A 388 20.65 -1.51 -49.74
C GLY A 388 20.03 -1.06 -48.41
N GLU A 389 18.84 -1.57 -48.06
CA GLU A 389 18.22 -1.39 -46.75
C GLU A 389 18.19 -2.69 -45.93
N VAL A 390 18.19 -2.53 -44.61
CA VAL A 390 17.78 -3.55 -43.64
C VAL A 390 16.38 -3.21 -43.16
N SER A 391 15.53 -4.23 -43.03
CA SER A 391 14.18 -4.12 -42.48
C SER A 391 14.03 -4.99 -41.24
N TRP A 392 13.39 -4.48 -40.20
CA TRP A 392 12.98 -5.26 -39.04
C TRP A 392 11.57 -4.92 -38.63
N ILE A 393 10.93 -5.84 -37.92
CA ILE A 393 9.59 -5.62 -37.37
C ILE A 393 9.69 -5.42 -35.87
N GLU A 394 9.02 -4.39 -35.38
CA GLU A 394 8.80 -4.16 -33.96
C GLU A 394 7.35 -4.50 -33.63
N THR A 395 7.16 -5.29 -32.58
CA THR A 395 5.84 -5.57 -31.99
C THR A 395 5.71 -4.79 -30.70
N GLN A 396 4.57 -4.15 -30.52
CA GLN A 396 4.19 -3.47 -29.32
C GLN A 396 2.95 -4.14 -28.73
N THR A 397 3.16 -4.89 -27.66
CA THR A 397 2.14 -5.73 -27.04
C THR A 397 1.15 -4.90 -26.23
N GLY A 398 -0.15 -5.14 -26.46
CA GLY A 398 -1.24 -4.61 -25.64
C GLY A 398 -1.34 -5.39 -24.32
N ARG A 399 -1.27 -4.70 -23.19
CA ARG A 399 -1.28 -5.26 -21.85
C ARG A 399 -2.42 -4.71 -21.02
N GLN A 400 -2.89 -5.50 -20.07
CA GLN A 400 -3.85 -5.14 -19.06
C GLN A 400 -3.21 -5.39 -17.69
N ARG A 401 -3.04 -4.32 -16.93
CA ARG A 401 -2.75 -4.40 -15.50
C ARG A 401 -4.08 -4.45 -14.76
N THR A 402 -4.23 -5.44 -13.89
CA THR A 402 -5.40 -5.59 -13.02
C THR A 402 -4.91 -5.72 -11.59
N GLU A 403 -5.32 -4.77 -10.77
CA GLU A 403 -5.14 -4.79 -9.32
C GLU A 403 -6.49 -5.20 -8.70
N GLY A 404 -6.46 -5.93 -7.59
CA GLY A 404 -7.70 -6.31 -6.94
C GLY A 404 -7.54 -7.30 -5.80
N TRP A 405 -8.68 -7.66 -5.23
CA TRP A 405 -8.76 -8.48 -4.02
C TRP A 405 -9.60 -9.72 -4.25
N PHE A 406 -9.08 -10.88 -3.84
CA PHE A 406 -9.91 -12.03 -3.50
C PHE A 406 -10.34 -11.87 -2.04
N THR A 407 -11.64 -11.83 -1.78
CA THR A 407 -12.22 -11.70 -0.42
C THR A 407 -13.16 -12.86 -0.15
N SER A 408 -13.31 -13.27 1.12
CA SER A 408 -14.18 -14.39 1.47
C SER A 408 -15.62 -14.15 1.06
N ASN A 409 -16.24 -15.17 0.44
CA ASN A 409 -17.61 -15.10 -0.04
C ASN A 409 -18.38 -16.39 0.34
N PRO A 410 -19.52 -16.30 1.07
CA PRO A 410 -20.05 -15.09 1.70
C PRO A 410 -19.08 -14.53 2.75
N THR A 411 -19.18 -13.22 3.01
CA THR A 411 -18.40 -12.59 4.08
C THR A 411 -18.71 -13.28 5.42
N PRO A 412 -17.69 -13.75 6.16
CA PRO A 412 -17.92 -14.41 7.43
C PRO A 412 -18.61 -13.50 8.45
N ALA A 413 -19.49 -14.08 9.28
CA ALA A 413 -20.15 -13.35 10.36
C ALA A 413 -19.17 -12.80 11.40
N ASP A 414 -18.05 -13.50 11.61
CA ASP A 414 -16.91 -13.02 12.39
C ASP A 414 -15.84 -12.42 11.45
N PRO A 415 -15.62 -11.09 11.47
CA PRO A 415 -14.62 -10.44 10.63
C PRO A 415 -13.18 -10.96 10.85
N HIS A 416 -12.90 -11.63 11.97
CA HIS A 416 -11.60 -12.27 12.22
C HIS A 416 -11.35 -13.51 11.35
N GLN A 417 -12.40 -14.11 10.80
CA GLN A 417 -12.29 -15.24 9.87
C GLN A 417 -12.25 -14.82 8.40
N ASP A 418 -12.38 -13.53 8.12
CA ASP A 418 -12.36 -13.01 6.76
C ASP A 418 -10.96 -13.06 6.15
N TRP A 419 -10.82 -13.87 5.10
CA TRP A 419 -9.63 -13.95 4.26
C TRP A 419 -9.68 -12.93 3.13
N ARG A 420 -8.55 -12.23 2.95
CA ARG A 420 -8.37 -11.24 1.90
C ARG A 420 -7.00 -11.43 1.26
N LEU A 421 -6.94 -11.47 -0.07
CA LEU A 421 -5.71 -11.63 -0.84
C LEU A 421 -5.67 -10.57 -1.94
N TYR A 422 -4.75 -9.62 -1.78
CA TYR A 422 -4.44 -8.62 -2.78
C TYR A 422 -3.47 -9.18 -3.81
N THR A 423 -3.66 -8.80 -5.07
CA THR A 423 -2.75 -9.17 -6.15
C THR A 423 -2.70 -8.11 -7.24
N VAL A 424 -1.56 -8.05 -7.92
CA VAL A 424 -1.37 -7.30 -9.16
C VAL A 424 -1.00 -8.27 -10.26
N LEU A 425 -1.81 -8.27 -11.31
CA LEU A 425 -1.68 -9.17 -12.44
C LEU A 425 -1.49 -8.37 -13.72
N ASP A 426 -0.51 -8.75 -14.53
CA ASP A 426 -0.24 -8.13 -15.81
C ASP A 426 -0.32 -9.18 -16.91
N TYR A 427 -1.28 -9.04 -17.81
CA TYR A 427 -1.58 -10.03 -18.84
C TYR A 427 -1.97 -9.35 -20.16
N PRO A 428 -2.06 -10.11 -21.26
CA PRO A 428 -2.40 -9.53 -22.57
C PRO A 428 -3.81 -8.95 -22.59
N SER A 429 -3.92 -7.73 -23.11
CA SER A 429 -5.17 -6.97 -23.00
C SER A 429 -6.27 -7.54 -23.91
N PRO A 430 -7.48 -7.78 -23.39
CA PRO A 430 -8.64 -8.00 -24.25
C PRO A 430 -9.14 -6.69 -24.90
N GLN A 431 -8.67 -5.53 -24.44
CA GLN A 431 -9.13 -4.20 -24.88
C GLN A 431 -8.18 -3.54 -25.87
N LEU A 432 -6.88 -3.86 -25.83
CA LEU A 432 -5.87 -3.31 -26.73
C LEU A 432 -5.31 -4.39 -27.65
N ALA A 433 -5.47 -4.21 -28.95
CA ALA A 433 -4.83 -5.04 -29.96
C ALA A 433 -3.33 -4.72 -30.08
N ASP A 434 -2.51 -5.74 -30.31
CA ASP A 434 -1.07 -5.58 -30.54
C ASP A 434 -0.77 -4.73 -31.79
N ARG A 435 0.27 -3.90 -31.72
CA ARG A 435 0.73 -3.07 -32.84
C ARG A 435 1.99 -3.65 -33.45
N PHE A 436 2.12 -3.48 -34.76
CA PHE A 436 3.26 -3.97 -35.54
C PHE A 436 3.78 -2.82 -36.39
N TYR A 437 5.08 -2.58 -36.31
CA TYR A 437 5.76 -1.53 -37.04
C TYR A 437 6.83 -2.15 -37.91
N GLN A 438 6.77 -1.91 -39.21
CA GLN A 438 7.92 -2.13 -40.08
C GLN A 438 8.87 -0.94 -39.93
N ARG A 439 10.13 -1.22 -39.63
CA ARG A 439 11.22 -0.25 -39.67
C ARG A 439 12.17 -0.64 -40.80
N THR A 440 12.67 0.35 -41.51
CA THR A 440 13.75 0.18 -42.50
C THR A 440 14.86 1.18 -42.22
N GLY A 441 16.08 0.84 -42.61
CA GLY A 441 17.24 1.72 -42.50
C GLY A 441 18.35 1.31 -43.46
N PRO A 442 19.35 2.18 -43.71
CA PRO A 442 20.47 1.84 -44.59
C PRO A 442 21.31 0.72 -44.00
N LEU A 443 21.92 -0.10 -44.86
CA LEU A 443 22.90 -1.10 -44.42
C LEU A 443 24.12 -0.45 -43.77
N THR A 444 24.54 -0.99 -42.63
CA THR A 444 25.83 -0.68 -42.01
C THR A 444 27.00 -1.11 -42.90
N ALA A 445 28.18 -0.54 -42.69
CA ALA A 445 29.37 -0.90 -43.47
C ALA A 445 29.70 -2.41 -43.41
N ALA A 446 29.49 -3.05 -42.26
CA ALA A 446 29.68 -4.49 -42.09
C ALA A 446 28.65 -5.32 -42.88
N GLU A 447 27.39 -4.90 -42.90
CA GLU A 447 26.33 -5.57 -43.69
C GLU A 447 26.56 -5.39 -45.19
N GLN A 448 27.00 -4.22 -45.62
CA GLN A 448 27.41 -3.98 -47.01
C GLN A 448 28.57 -4.88 -47.42
N ALA A 449 29.59 -5.03 -46.56
CA ALA A 449 30.71 -5.92 -46.81
C ALA A 449 30.25 -7.38 -46.95
N ARG A 450 29.31 -7.85 -46.12
CA ARG A 450 28.68 -9.18 -46.25
C ARG A 450 27.89 -9.33 -47.55
N CYS A 451 27.15 -8.31 -47.96
CA CYS A 451 26.44 -8.33 -49.25
C CYS A 451 27.41 -8.41 -50.44
N ARG A 452 28.62 -7.86 -50.32
CA ARG A 452 29.67 -7.96 -51.33
C ARG A 452 30.36 -9.33 -51.29
N SER A 453 30.72 -9.85 -50.13
CA SER A 453 31.43 -11.13 -49.98
C SER A 453 30.60 -12.34 -50.42
N ASN A 454 29.27 -12.27 -50.26
CA ASN A 454 28.36 -13.36 -50.66
C ASN A 454 27.93 -13.30 -52.13
N ARG A 455 28.37 -12.29 -52.89
CA ARG A 455 28.27 -12.33 -54.35
C ARG A 455 29.54 -12.98 -54.87
N PRO A 456 29.47 -14.16 -55.52
CA PRO A 456 30.58 -14.65 -56.33
C PRO A 456 30.65 -13.75 -57.57
N SER A 457 31.13 -12.53 -57.41
CA SER A 457 31.73 -11.82 -58.53
C SER A 457 33.10 -12.44 -58.70
N ALA A 458 33.34 -13.09 -59.84
CA ALA A 458 34.71 -13.15 -60.33
C ALA A 458 35.26 -11.72 -60.24
N GLU A 459 36.42 -11.53 -59.63
CA GLU A 459 37.17 -10.30 -59.84
C GLU A 459 37.34 -10.20 -61.34
N THR A 460 36.65 -9.27 -61.99
CA THR A 460 36.98 -8.92 -63.37
C THR A 460 38.45 -8.52 -63.33
N PRO A 461 39.35 -9.25 -64.01
CA PRO A 461 40.73 -8.82 -64.08
C PRO A 461 40.75 -7.67 -65.08
N ASN A 462 40.42 -6.47 -64.61
CA ASN A 462 40.62 -5.18 -65.25
C ASN A 462 40.41 -4.10 -64.19
N ASP A 463 41.51 -3.66 -63.58
CA ASP A 463 41.72 -2.33 -62.99
C ASP A 463 40.57 -1.72 -62.16
N ALA A 464 40.18 -2.38 -61.07
CA ALA A 464 39.25 -1.83 -60.07
C ALA A 464 39.76 -0.55 -59.35
N GLY A 465 40.99 -0.09 -59.63
CA GLY A 465 41.55 1.17 -59.15
C GLY A 465 41.57 2.30 -60.19
N SER A 466 41.18 2.04 -61.44
CA SER A 466 41.13 3.06 -62.48
C SER A 466 39.77 3.79 -62.45
N PRO A 467 39.75 5.14 -62.46
CA PRO A 467 38.50 5.89 -62.58
C PRO A 467 37.74 5.45 -63.84
N ALA A 468 36.42 5.28 -63.73
CA ALA A 468 35.58 5.03 -64.90
C ALA A 468 35.71 6.21 -65.88
N ALA A 469 36.25 5.96 -67.07
CA ALA A 469 36.16 6.91 -68.17
C ALA A 469 34.68 7.02 -68.58
N GLY A 470 34.16 8.25 -68.67
CA GLY A 470 32.82 8.50 -69.14
C GLY A 470 32.65 7.96 -70.56
N ALA A 471 31.69 7.05 -70.75
CA ALA A 471 31.42 6.45 -72.06
C ALA A 471 30.67 7.39 -73.02
N ASP A 472 30.27 8.58 -72.57
CA ASP A 472 29.54 9.54 -73.38
C ASP A 472 30.26 10.90 -73.37
N ARG A 473 31.01 11.18 -74.44
CA ARG A 473 31.06 12.46 -75.18
C ARG A 473 32.20 12.43 -76.21
N ASP A 474 31.78 12.26 -77.47
CA ASP A 474 32.39 12.56 -78.78
C ASP A 474 33.92 12.72 -78.89
#